data_AF-A0ABD0N318-F1
#
_entry.id   AF-A0ABD0N318-F1
#
_cell.length_a   1.000
_cell.length_b   1.000
_cell.length_c   1.000
_cell.angle_alpha   90.00
_cell.angle_beta   90.00
_cell.angle_gamma   90.00
#
_symmetry.space_group_name_H-M   'P 1'
#
loop_
_entity.id
_entity.type
_entity.pdbx_description
1 polymer ?
#
loop_
_entity_poly.entity_id
_entity_poly.type
_entity_poly.pdbx_seq_one_letter_code
_entity_poly.pdbx_strand_id
1 'polypeptide(L)'
;AMSILLLPNNIPDSLKHLSTMVDDIWYYAGDRSTDVNWYTRRAALTGIYNTTELVMVQDSSPDFEETWAFLDNRIKDVVNMANTAKQ
;
A
#
# COMPACT_ATOMS: atom_id res chain seq x y z
N ALA A 1 -0.60 17.83 5.90
CA ALA A 1 0.54 17.34 5.08
C ALA A 1 0.05 16.57 3.85
N MET A 2 -0.75 15.50 4.00
CA MET A 2 -1.31 14.74 2.86
C MET A 2 -2.04 15.61 1.82
N SER A 3 -2.85 16.59 2.27
CA SER A 3 -3.55 17.51 1.36
C SER A 3 -2.63 18.34 0.47
N ILE A 4 -1.39 18.60 0.90
CA ILE A 4 -0.39 19.34 0.13
C ILE A 4 0.20 18.44 -0.96
N LEU A 5 0.40 17.14 -0.68
CA LEU A 5 0.89 16.16 -1.65
C LEU A 5 -0.09 15.90 -2.80
N LEU A 6 -1.39 16.15 -2.54
CA LEU A 6 -2.47 16.01 -3.51
C LEU A 6 -2.72 17.27 -4.36
N LEU A 7 -2.00 18.37 -4.12
CA LEU A 7 -2.10 19.55 -4.98
C LEU A 7 -1.58 19.23 -6.39
N PRO A 8 -2.23 19.69 -7.47
CA PRO A 8 -1.88 19.31 -8.85
C PRO A 8 -0.39 19.44 -9.20
N ASN A 9 0.27 20.47 -8.68
CA ASN A 9 1.70 20.71 -8.92
C ASN A 9 2.61 19.69 -8.23
N ASN A 10 2.15 19.09 -7.13
CA ASN A 10 2.92 18.15 -6.32
C ASN A 10 2.58 16.69 -6.66
N ILE A 11 1.47 16.41 -7.36
CA ILE A 11 1.02 15.06 -7.71
C ILE A 11 2.10 14.24 -8.43
N PRO A 12 2.82 14.76 -9.45
CA PRO A 12 3.81 13.95 -10.16
C PRO A 12 4.95 13.48 -9.25
N ASP A 13 5.45 14.37 -8.39
CA ASP A 13 6.53 14.05 -7.47
C ASP A 13 6.04 13.16 -6.32
N SER A 14 4.85 13.42 -5.76
CA SER A 14 4.28 12.60 -4.69
C SER A 14 4.00 11.17 -5.16
N LEU A 15 3.46 10.99 -6.36
CA LEU A 15 3.26 9.66 -6.96
C LEU A 15 4.59 8.96 -7.25
N LYS A 16 5.62 9.69 -7.70
CA LYS A 16 6.95 9.12 -7.93
C LYS A 16 7.57 8.60 -6.63
N HIS A 17 7.48 9.39 -5.55
CA HIS A 17 7.95 8.96 -4.24
C HIS A 17 7.19 7.73 -3.73
N LEU A 18 5.86 7.74 -3.84
CA LEU A 18 5.01 6.61 -3.47
C LEU A 18 5.37 5.34 -4.27
N SER A 19 5.52 5.45 -5.58
CA SER A 19 5.91 4.32 -6.44
C SER A 19 7.28 3.77 -6.05
N THR A 20 8.27 4.64 -5.82
CA THR A 20 9.63 4.22 -5.43
C THR A 20 9.62 3.49 -4.09
N MET A 21 8.86 3.99 -3.11
CA MET A 21 8.72 3.34 -1.81
C MET A 21 8.06 1.96 -1.93
N VAL A 22 7.00 1.83 -2.72
CA VAL A 22 6.31 0.56 -2.98
C VAL A 22 7.24 -0.42 -3.70
N ASP A 23 8.04 0.07 -4.64
CA ASP A 23 9.09 -0.71 -5.31
C ASP A 23 10.11 -1.25 -4.33
N ASP A 24 10.60 -0.42 -3.42
CA ASP A 24 11.58 -0.80 -2.40
C ASP A 24 11.01 -1.86 -1.46
N ILE A 25 9.77 -1.68 -0.97
CA ILE A 25 9.11 -2.67 -0.09
C ILE A 25 9.05 -4.03 -0.78
N TRP A 26 8.61 -4.09 -2.04
CA TRP A 26 8.55 -5.35 -2.80
C TRP A 26 9.93 -5.93 -3.08
N TYR A 27 10.92 -5.09 -3.36
CA TYR A 27 12.30 -5.50 -3.57
C TYR A 27 12.88 -6.20 -2.34
N TYR A 28 12.68 -5.63 -1.15
CA TYR A 28 13.12 -6.18 0.13
C TYR A 28 12.26 -7.37 0.60
N ALA A 29 10.98 -7.42 0.23
CA ALA A 29 10.12 -8.60 0.44
C ALA A 29 10.52 -9.81 -0.42
N GLY A 30 11.49 -9.64 -1.33
CA GLY A 30 12.00 -10.72 -2.18
C GLY A 30 11.20 -10.96 -3.46
N ASP A 31 10.28 -10.06 -3.81
CA ASP A 31 9.57 -10.16 -5.09
C ASP A 31 10.56 -9.92 -6.25
N ARG A 32 10.49 -10.82 -7.24
CA ARG A 32 11.26 -10.78 -8.49
C ARG A 32 10.32 -10.96 -9.70
N SER A 33 9.02 -10.75 -9.50
CA SER A 33 8.01 -10.88 -10.56
C SER A 33 8.32 -9.91 -11.71
N THR A 34 8.43 -10.40 -12.94
CA THR A 34 8.62 -9.58 -14.16
C THR A 34 7.36 -9.49 -15.04
N ASP A 35 6.31 -10.22 -14.66
CA ASP A 35 5.11 -10.41 -15.48
C ASP A 35 3.96 -9.49 -15.03
N VAL A 36 2.73 -9.71 -15.51
CA VAL A 36 1.51 -8.96 -15.11
C VAL A 36 1.36 -8.83 -13.58
N ASN A 37 1.86 -9.82 -12.82
CA ASN A 37 1.94 -9.79 -11.36
C ASN A 37 2.70 -8.58 -10.80
N TRP A 38 3.66 -8.02 -11.55
CA TRP A 38 4.41 -6.82 -11.17
C TRP A 38 3.50 -5.62 -10.94
N TYR A 39 2.58 -5.35 -11.88
CA TYR A 39 1.63 -4.23 -11.79
C TYR A 39 0.58 -4.48 -10.71
N THR A 40 0.04 -5.70 -10.64
CA THR A 40 -0.99 -6.06 -9.66
C THR A 40 -0.46 -5.96 -8.23
N ARG A 41 0.76 -6.46 -7.95
CA ARG A 41 1.39 -6.38 -6.63
C ARG A 41 1.61 -4.93 -6.18
N ARG A 42 2.07 -4.07 -7.09
CA ARG A 42 2.27 -2.64 -6.81
C ARG A 42 0.97 -1.92 -6.58
N ALA A 43 -0.02 -2.10 -7.45
CA ALA A 43 -1.33 -1.50 -7.29
C ALA A 43 -1.98 -1.92 -5.95
N ALA A 44 -1.89 -3.20 -5.59
CA ALA A 44 -2.39 -3.70 -4.32
C ALA A 44 -1.68 -3.05 -3.12
N LEU A 45 -0.35 -3.03 -3.09
CA LEU A 45 0.41 -2.46 -1.98
C LEU A 45 0.20 -0.94 -1.86
N THR A 46 0.16 -0.21 -2.98
CA THR A 46 -0.18 1.21 -3.00
C THR A 46 -1.57 1.47 -2.41
N GLY A 47 -2.55 0.64 -2.76
CA GLY A 47 -3.91 0.71 -2.21
C GLY A 47 -3.95 0.45 -0.69
N ILE A 48 -3.23 -0.58 -0.23
CA ILE A 48 -3.12 -0.89 1.21
C ILE A 48 -2.47 0.28 1.96
N TYR A 49 -1.37 0.82 1.45
CA TYR A 49 -0.66 1.92 2.10
C TYR A 49 -1.56 3.16 2.24
N ASN A 50 -2.17 3.63 1.14
CA ASN A 50 -3.00 4.83 1.15
C ASN A 50 -4.24 4.67 2.05
N THR A 51 -4.88 3.50 2.05
CA THR A 51 -6.06 3.25 2.89
C THR A 51 -5.67 3.14 4.37
N THR A 52 -4.54 2.52 4.68
CA THR A 52 -4.02 2.42 6.05
C THR A 52 -3.62 3.80 6.58
N GLU A 53 -2.97 4.63 5.76
CA GLU A 53 -2.62 6.01 6.11
C GLU A 53 -3.89 6.84 6.43
N LEU A 54 -4.97 6.67 5.65
CA LEU A 54 -6.23 7.35 5.91
C LEU A 54 -6.91 6.91 7.22
N VAL A 55 -6.82 5.61 7.55
CA VAL A 55 -7.30 5.07 8.84
C VAL A 55 -6.47 5.63 9.98
N MET A 56 -5.14 5.63 9.85
CA MET A 56 -4.21 6.12 10.86
C MET A 56 -4.46 7.57 11.25
N VAL A 57 -4.87 8.42 10.29
CA VAL A 57 -5.19 9.83 10.54
C VAL A 57 -6.43 10.02 11.42
N GLN A 58 -7.33 9.03 11.44
CA GLN A 58 -8.56 9.06 12.24
C GLN A 58 -8.45 8.24 13.53
N ASP A 59 -7.42 7.41 13.64
CA ASP A 59 -7.20 6.51 14.76
C ASP A 59 -6.71 7.27 16.00
N SER A 60 -7.35 7.00 17.13
CA SER A 60 -7.02 7.56 18.45
C SER A 60 -6.75 6.49 19.51
N SER A 61 -6.67 5.23 19.08
CA SER A 61 -6.34 4.09 19.93
C SER A 61 -4.88 4.14 20.42
N PRO A 62 -4.56 3.51 21.57
CA PRO A 62 -3.20 3.45 22.06
C PRO A 62 -2.26 2.83 21.03
N ASP A 63 -1.19 3.56 20.68
CA ASP A 63 -0.16 3.11 19.72
C ASP A 63 -0.71 2.69 18.34
N PHE A 64 -1.86 3.24 17.93
CA PHE A 64 -2.51 2.95 16.65
C PHE A 64 -2.91 1.47 16.46
N GLU A 65 -3.26 0.77 17.54
CA GLU A 65 -3.64 -0.65 17.48
C GLU A 65 -4.73 -0.96 16.44
N GLU A 66 -5.71 -0.06 16.26
CA GLU A 66 -6.77 -0.23 15.26
C GLU A 66 -6.23 -0.13 13.82
N THR A 67 -5.29 0.78 13.57
CA THR A 67 -4.60 0.90 12.28
C THR A 67 -3.80 -0.35 11.96
N TRP A 68 -3.07 -0.90 12.94
CA TRP A 68 -2.30 -2.13 12.74
C TRP A 68 -3.20 -3.34 12.46
N ALA A 69 -4.33 -3.44 13.17
CA ALA A 69 -5.34 -4.45 12.89
C ALA A 69 -5.95 -4.30 11.49
N PHE A 70 -6.24 -3.07 11.06
CA PHE A 70 -6.71 -2.79 9.71
C PHE A 70 -5.69 -3.21 8.64
N LEU A 71 -4.41 -2.86 8.83
CA LEU A 71 -3.32 -3.23 7.93
C LEU A 71 -3.22 -4.75 7.76
N ASP A 72 -3.21 -5.49 8.87
CA ASP A 72 -3.12 -6.95 8.87
C ASP A 72 -4.30 -7.59 8.10
N ASN A 73 -5.52 -7.09 8.30
CA ASN A 73 -6.69 -7.54 7.56
C ASN A 73 -6.56 -7.30 6.05
N ARG A 74 -6.06 -6.14 5.63
CA ARG A 74 -5.87 -5.81 4.20
C ARG A 74 -4.79 -6.65 3.54
N ILE A 75 -3.70 -6.96 4.26
CA ILE A 75 -2.68 -7.88 3.78
C ILE A 75 -3.28 -9.28 3.58
N LYS A 76 -4.05 -9.78 4.56
CA LYS A 76 -4.74 -11.08 4.47
C LYS A 76 -5.68 -11.15 3.26
N ASP A 77 -6.44 -10.09 2.99
CA ASP A 77 -7.33 -10.05 1.82
C ASP A 77 -6.57 -10.24 0.51
N VAL A 78 -5.44 -9.53 0.34
CA VAL A 78 -4.62 -9.65 -0.87
C VAL A 78 -4.02 -11.04 -1.02
N VAL A 79 -3.52 -11.63 0.08
CA VAL A 79 -3.01 -13.00 0.08
C VAL A 79 -4.11 -14.00 -0.31
N ASN A 80 -5.30 -13.85 0.25
CA ASN A 80 -6.44 -14.73 -0.04
C ASN A 80 -6.89 -14.61 -1.50
N MET A 81 -7.03 -13.38 -2.01
CA MET A 81 -7.36 -13.15 -3.43
C MET A 81 -6.32 -13.78 -4.37
N ALA A 82 -5.03 -13.63 -4.05
CA ALA A 82 -3.95 -14.20 -4.85
C ALA A 82 -3.95 -15.74 -4.84
N ASN A 83 -4.39 -16.37 -3.75
CA ASN A 83 -4.54 -17.82 -3.66
C ASN A 83 -5.75 -18.32 -4.46
N THR A 84 -6.89 -17.63 -4.37
CA THR A 84 -8.09 -17.98 -5.13
C THR A 84 -7.88 -17.85 -6.63
N ALA A 85 -7.17 -16.83 -7.09
CA ALA A 85 -6.88 -16.63 -8.51
C ALA A 85 -5.92 -17.68 -9.11
N LYS A 86 -5.27 -18.51 -8.29
CA LYS A 86 -4.39 -19.60 -8.73
C LYS A 86 -5.10 -20.96 -8.81
N GLN A 87 -6.30 -21.08 -8.25
CA GLN A 87 -7.14 -22.29 -8.35
C GLN A 87 -7.93 -22.29 -9.65
#